data_AF-A0A2P2I769-F1
#
_entry.id   AF-A0A2P2I769-F1
#
_cell.length_a   1.000
_cell.length_b   1.000
_cell.length_c   1.000
_cell.angle_alpha   90.00
_cell.angle_beta   90.00
_cell.angle_gamma   90.00
#
_symmetry.space_group_name_H-M   'P 1'
#
loop_
_entity.id
_entity.type
_entity.pdbx_description
1 polymer ?
#
loop_
_entity_poly.entity_id
_entity_poly.type
_entity_poly.pdbx_seq_one_letter_code
_entity_poly.pdbx_strand_id
1 'polypeptide(L)'
;LSTVTLCFLFVFSVAGEDNWVENTYKLHKELMSNRGYTYKANPQPEQNHTTHVMLDLLVRSISIDDKTQILTLNAWVLQYWKDHRLKWDPKDFGNLHETWLPFYYFWNPKLMVYNSAFPTQTFHYGYTPAVVYHTGMVQWVTPMTTKTECAMDLTYWPYDTQDCYIVMGSWTDHGFQVDFHP
;
A
#
# COMPACT_ATOMS: atom_id res chain seq x y z
N LEU A 1 -18.57 -19.00 27.93
CA LEU A 1 -18.88 -19.07 26.49
C LEU A 1 -19.12 -17.64 26.01
N SER A 2 -18.13 -17.02 25.39
CA SER A 2 -18.29 -15.68 24.83
C SER A 2 -18.85 -15.82 23.41
N THR A 3 -20.08 -15.39 23.19
CA THR A 3 -20.70 -15.34 21.86
C THR A 3 -20.35 -14.03 21.17
N VAL A 4 -19.73 -14.11 20.00
CA VAL A 4 -19.46 -12.94 19.13
C VAL A 4 -20.53 -12.91 18.05
N THR A 5 -21.28 -11.82 17.98
CA THR A 5 -22.28 -11.58 16.93
C THR A 5 -21.71 -10.59 15.91
N LEU A 6 -21.59 -11.02 14.65
CA LEU A 6 -21.19 -10.17 13.53
C LEU A 6 -22.44 -9.64 12.82
N CYS A 7 -22.63 -8.33 12.79
CA CYS A 7 -23.65 -7.66 11.98
C CYS A 7 -23.02 -7.12 10.71
N PHE A 8 -23.52 -7.54 9.55
CA PHE A 8 -23.17 -6.97 8.25
C PHE A 8 -24.31 -6.07 7.79
N LEU A 9 -24.01 -4.78 7.58
CA LEU A 9 -24.92 -3.83 6.95
C LEU A 9 -24.51 -3.69 5.48
N PHE A 10 -25.35 -4.19 4.56
CA PHE A 10 -25.18 -3.97 3.13
C PHE A 10 -26.11 -2.83 2.70
N VAL A 11 -25.54 -1.70 2.31
CA VAL A 11 -26.26 -0.61 1.66
C VAL A 11 -26.09 -0.79 0.16
N PHE A 12 -27.17 -1.14 -0.53
CA PHE A 12 -27.18 -1.17 -2.00
C PHE A 12 -27.70 0.17 -2.50
N SER A 13 -26.83 1.00 -3.08
CA SER A 13 -27.24 2.13 -3.91
C SER A 13 -27.41 1.64 -5.35
N VAL A 14 -28.60 1.83 -5.92
CA VAL A 14 -28.80 1.69 -7.36
C VAL A 14 -28.32 2.98 -8.02
N ALA A 15 -27.16 2.94 -8.67
CA ALA A 15 -26.69 4.05 -9.49
C ALA A 15 -27.45 4.06 -10.82
N GLY A 16 -27.93 5.23 -11.24
CA GLY A 16 -28.55 5.43 -12.56
C GLY A 16 -27.56 5.19 -13.69
N GLU A 17 -28.08 5.14 -14.92
CA GLU A 17 -27.37 4.83 -16.16
C GLU A 17 -26.39 5.94 -16.57
N ASP A 18 -25.32 6.12 -15.79
CA ASP A 18 -24.14 6.85 -16.19
C ASP A 18 -23.27 5.91 -17.03
N ASN A 19 -22.76 6.39 -18.17
CA ASN A 19 -21.78 5.71 -19.02
C ASN A 19 -20.40 5.52 -18.33
N TRP A 20 -20.36 5.55 -17.00
CA TRP A 20 -19.17 5.42 -16.16
C TRP A 20 -18.40 4.12 -16.43
N VAL A 21 -19.11 3.01 -16.63
CA VAL A 21 -18.48 1.71 -16.95
C VAL A 21 -17.73 1.79 -18.28
N GLU A 22 -18.35 2.34 -19.31
CA GLU A 22 -17.77 2.48 -20.64
C GLU A 22 -16.58 3.45 -20.63
N ASN A 23 -16.70 4.59 -19.94
CA ASN A 23 -15.62 5.57 -19.81
C ASN A 23 -14.44 5.01 -19.00
N THR A 24 -14.70 4.28 -17.93
CA THR A 24 -13.66 3.59 -17.14
C THR A 24 -12.95 2.53 -17.96
N TYR A 25 -13.70 1.74 -18.74
CA TYR A 25 -13.13 0.74 -19.64
C TYR A 25 -12.22 1.38 -20.71
N LYS A 26 -12.69 2.47 -21.34
CA LYS A 26 -11.89 3.24 -22.30
C LYS A 26 -10.60 3.79 -21.67
N LEU A 27 -10.70 4.38 -20.48
CA LEU A 27 -9.54 4.91 -19.75
C LEU A 27 -8.54 3.80 -19.45
N HIS A 28 -8.98 2.69 -18.87
CA HIS A 28 -8.10 1.56 -18.53
C HIS A 28 -7.40 1.02 -19.78
N LYS A 29 -8.12 0.89 -20.89
CA LYS A 29 -7.54 0.47 -22.16
C LYS A 29 -6.43 1.42 -22.63
N GLU A 30 -6.65 2.73 -22.57
CA GLU A 30 -5.64 3.72 -22.97
C GLU A 30 -4.40 3.69 -22.05
N LEU A 31 -4.62 3.65 -20.73
CA LEU A 31 -3.53 3.62 -19.74
C LEU A 31 -2.63 2.39 -19.94
N MET A 32 -3.22 1.24 -20.28
CA MET A 32 -2.45 0.00 -20.47
C MET A 32 -1.83 -0.14 -21.86
N SER A 33 -2.46 0.37 -22.92
CA SER A 33 -1.96 0.11 -24.28
C SER A 33 -0.80 1.02 -24.69
N ASN A 34 -0.79 2.27 -24.23
CA ASN A 34 0.03 3.31 -24.85
C ASN A 34 1.21 3.78 -24.01
N ARG A 35 1.40 3.24 -22.79
CA ARG A 35 2.21 3.92 -21.77
C ARG A 35 3.27 3.07 -21.09
N GLY A 36 3.64 1.94 -21.70
CA GLY A 36 4.75 1.09 -21.25
C GLY A 36 4.45 0.23 -20.02
N TYR A 37 3.18 0.21 -19.57
CA TYR A 37 2.71 -0.69 -18.53
C TYR A 37 2.31 -2.03 -19.12
N THR A 38 2.84 -3.11 -18.56
CA THR A 38 2.49 -4.47 -19.00
C THR A 38 2.36 -5.36 -17.78
N TYR A 39 1.43 -6.31 -17.82
CA TYR A 39 1.28 -7.31 -16.76
C TYR A 39 2.57 -8.12 -16.45
N LYS A 40 3.57 -8.06 -17.33
CA LYS A 40 4.88 -8.73 -17.21
C LYS A 40 5.95 -7.83 -16.59
N ALA A 41 5.87 -6.53 -16.84
CA ALA A 41 6.88 -5.56 -16.45
C ALA A 41 6.23 -4.19 -16.27
N ASN A 42 6.32 -3.68 -15.04
CA ASN A 42 5.89 -2.35 -14.65
C ASN A 42 7.14 -1.62 -14.17
N PRO A 43 7.91 -0.98 -15.06
CA PRO A 43 9.15 -0.32 -14.68
C PRO A 43 8.86 0.92 -13.84
N GLN A 44 9.82 1.28 -12.98
CA GLN A 44 9.79 2.49 -12.18
C GLN A 44 9.40 3.72 -13.03
N PRO A 45 8.56 4.65 -12.52
CA PRO A 45 8.15 5.84 -13.26
C PRO A 45 9.32 6.65 -13.81
N GLU A 46 10.30 6.94 -12.94
CA GLU A 46 11.51 7.65 -13.30
C GLU A 46 12.68 6.67 -13.43
N GLN A 47 13.32 6.61 -14.61
CA GLN A 47 14.48 5.74 -14.83
C GLN A 47 15.82 6.43 -14.49
N ASN A 48 15.86 7.76 -14.56
CA ASN A 48 17.05 8.58 -14.34
C ASN A 48 16.94 9.49 -13.10
N HIS A 49 15.79 9.48 -12.42
CA HIS A 49 15.54 10.27 -11.22
C HIS A 49 14.97 9.38 -10.13
N THR A 50 15.09 9.86 -8.89
CA THR A 50 14.51 9.20 -7.73
C THR A 50 13.00 9.36 -7.75
N THR A 51 12.27 8.25 -7.60
CA THR A 51 10.83 8.26 -7.33
C THR A 51 10.62 8.43 -5.84
N HIS A 52 10.09 9.58 -5.46
CA HIS A 52 9.72 9.87 -4.08
C HIS A 52 8.38 9.21 -3.75
N VAL A 53 8.37 8.41 -2.70
CA VAL A 53 7.18 7.72 -2.18
C VAL A 53 6.92 8.23 -0.77
N MET A 54 5.80 8.94 -0.59
CA MET A 54 5.34 9.33 0.73
C MET A 54 4.70 8.11 1.40
N LEU A 55 5.06 7.86 2.65
CA LEU A 55 4.66 6.68 3.42
C LEU A 55 4.05 7.11 4.75
N ASP A 56 2.82 6.67 4.98
CA ASP A 56 2.12 6.86 6.26
C ASP A 56 1.62 5.51 6.81
N LEU A 57 1.51 5.42 8.13
CA LEU A 57 1.12 4.21 8.86
C LEU A 57 -0.13 4.47 9.71
N LEU A 58 -1.23 3.84 9.32
CA LEU A 58 -2.42 3.80 10.14
C LEU A 58 -2.38 2.55 11.05
N VAL A 59 -1.89 2.73 12.27
CA VAL A 59 -1.80 1.65 13.28
C VAL A 59 -3.20 1.22 13.72
N ARG A 60 -3.48 -0.08 13.63
CA ARG A 60 -4.75 -0.68 14.08
C ARG A 60 -4.62 -1.38 15.43
N SER A 61 -3.54 -2.14 15.63
CA SER A 61 -3.25 -2.74 16.93
C SER A 61 -1.78 -3.07 17.07
N ILE A 62 -1.32 -3.08 18.32
CA ILE A 62 0.02 -3.46 18.73
C ILE A 62 -0.13 -4.54 19.80
N SER A 63 0.63 -5.61 19.69
CA SER A 63 0.68 -6.70 20.67
C SER A 63 2.14 -7.02 20.97
N ILE A 64 2.44 -7.25 22.24
CA ILE A 64 3.79 -7.55 22.73
C ILE A 64 3.73 -8.90 23.43
N ASP A 65 4.67 -9.80 23.10
CA ASP A 65 4.91 -11.05 23.83
C ASP A 65 6.27 -10.92 24.52
N ASP A 66 6.24 -10.77 25.84
CA ASP A 66 7.39 -10.59 26.72
C ASP A 66 8.23 -11.88 26.85
N LYS A 67 7.60 -13.05 26.69
CA LYS A 67 8.29 -14.35 26.77
C LYS A 67 9.07 -14.64 25.50
N THR A 68 8.50 -14.33 24.34
CA THR A 68 9.17 -14.54 23.05
C THR A 68 9.91 -13.30 22.56
N GLN A 69 9.77 -12.16 23.24
CA GLN A 69 10.35 -10.87 22.86
C GLN A 69 9.93 -10.41 21.46
N ILE A 70 8.65 -10.62 21.11
CA ILE A 70 8.09 -10.32 19.80
C ILE A 70 7.08 -9.19 19.89
N LEU A 71 7.29 -8.14 19.09
CA LEU A 71 6.31 -7.11 18.78
C LEU A 71 5.52 -7.54 17.54
N THR A 72 4.19 -7.55 17.63
CA THR A 72 3.28 -7.72 16.48
C THR A 72 2.55 -6.41 16.21
N LEU A 73 2.77 -5.82 15.04
CA LEU A 73 2.08 -4.63 14.56
C LEU A 73 1.06 -5.02 13.48
N ASN A 74 -0.19 -4.58 13.65
CA ASN A 74 -1.20 -4.57 12.59
C ASN A 74 -1.47 -3.12 12.19
N ALA A 75 -1.26 -2.78 10.92
CA ALA A 75 -1.45 -1.44 10.40
C ALA A 75 -1.93 -1.47 8.95
N TRP A 76 -2.40 -0.32 8.45
CA TRP A 76 -2.43 -0.06 7.02
C TRP A 76 -1.24 0.80 6.64
N VAL A 77 -0.56 0.44 5.55
CA VAL A 77 0.51 1.22 4.96
C VAL A 77 -0.09 2.02 3.82
N LEU A 78 -0.05 3.35 3.94
CA LEU A 78 -0.52 4.26 2.92
C LEU A 78 0.70 4.74 2.15
N GLN A 79 0.69 4.54 0.84
CA GLN A 79 1.78 4.89 -0.06
C GLN A 79 1.26 5.84 -1.13
N TYR A 80 1.96 6.96 -1.30
CA TYR A 80 1.63 7.96 -2.32
C TYR A 80 2.84 8.25 -3.19
N TRP A 81 2.65 8.22 -4.50
CA TRP A 81 3.69 8.63 -5.44
C TRP A 81 3.05 9.18 -6.71
N LYS A 82 3.87 9.84 -7.53
CA LYS A 82 3.43 10.38 -8.81
C LYS A 82 3.96 9.53 -9.95
N ASP A 83 3.08 9.18 -10.87
CA ASP A 83 3.42 8.57 -12.14
C ASP A 83 2.87 9.40 -13.30
N HIS A 84 3.77 9.97 -14.09
CA HIS A 84 3.39 10.80 -15.24
C HIS A 84 2.67 10.01 -16.33
N ARG A 85 2.87 8.68 -16.40
CA ARG A 85 2.23 7.78 -17.37
C ARG A 85 0.78 7.53 -17.00
N LEU A 86 0.38 7.70 -15.73
CA LEU A 86 -1.00 7.48 -15.28
C LEU A 86 -1.87 8.76 -15.30
N LYS A 87 -1.47 9.79 -16.06
CA LYS A 87 -2.22 11.06 -16.19
C LYS A 87 -3.25 11.03 -17.31
N TRP A 88 -4.39 11.66 -17.14
CA TRP A 88 -5.34 11.86 -18.25
C TRP A 88 -6.09 13.19 -18.08
N ASP A 89 -6.72 13.66 -19.15
CA ASP A 89 -7.69 14.76 -19.08
C ASP A 89 -9.07 14.17 -18.76
N PRO A 90 -9.69 14.50 -17.61
CA PRO A 90 -11.03 14.02 -17.27
C PRO A 90 -12.07 14.27 -18.37
N LYS A 91 -11.93 15.34 -19.17
CA LYS A 91 -12.89 15.70 -20.23
C LYS A 91 -13.01 14.61 -21.31
N ASP A 92 -11.94 13.87 -21.57
CA ASP A 92 -11.93 12.81 -22.59
C ASP A 92 -12.64 11.52 -22.12
N PHE A 93 -12.89 11.40 -20.82
CA PHE A 93 -13.45 10.20 -20.17
C PHE A 93 -14.68 10.50 -19.31
N GLY A 94 -15.49 11.50 -19.71
CA GLY A 94 -16.73 11.81 -19.02
C GLY A 94 -16.54 12.41 -17.62
N ASN A 95 -15.55 13.28 -17.46
CA ASN A 95 -15.17 13.93 -16.19
C ASN A 95 -14.74 12.94 -15.09
N LEU A 96 -14.15 11.81 -15.48
CA LEU A 96 -13.59 10.84 -14.54
C LEU A 96 -12.30 11.43 -13.94
N HIS A 97 -12.30 11.76 -12.65
CA HIS A 97 -11.13 12.33 -11.96
C HIS A 97 -10.26 11.28 -11.26
N GLU A 98 -10.80 10.09 -11.02
CA GLU A 98 -10.11 9.00 -10.35
C GLU A 98 -10.58 7.65 -10.88
N THR A 99 -9.73 6.63 -10.74
CA THR A 99 -10.08 5.25 -11.08
C THR A 99 -9.29 4.26 -10.23
N TRP A 100 -9.78 3.04 -10.15
CA TRP A 100 -9.11 1.94 -9.44
C TRP A 100 -8.27 1.14 -10.43
N LEU A 101 -7.00 0.89 -10.10
CA LEU A 101 -6.16 -0.04 -10.86
C LEU A 101 -5.79 -1.23 -9.97
N PRO A 102 -5.97 -2.47 -10.44
CA PRO A 102 -5.38 -3.65 -9.80
C PRO A 102 -3.85 -3.56 -9.72
N PHE A 103 -3.27 -4.17 -8.68
CA PHE A 103 -1.83 -4.08 -8.36
C PHE A 103 -0.86 -4.50 -9.50
N TYR A 104 -1.32 -5.32 -10.44
CA TYR A 104 -0.52 -5.81 -11.57
C TYR A 104 -0.47 -4.84 -12.76
N TYR A 105 -1.23 -3.75 -12.73
CA TYR A 105 -1.31 -2.78 -13.82
C TYR A 105 -0.46 -1.52 -13.62
N PHE A 106 0.22 -1.39 -12.49
CA PHE A 106 1.05 -0.22 -12.19
C PHE A 106 2.36 -0.65 -11.52
N TRP A 107 3.35 0.24 -11.54
CA TRP A 107 4.58 0.05 -10.79
C TRP A 107 4.29 0.35 -9.33
N ASN A 108 4.63 -0.59 -8.46
CA ASN A 108 4.41 -0.46 -7.04
C ASN A 108 5.74 -0.64 -6.29
N PRO A 109 6.08 0.25 -5.35
CA PRO A 109 7.30 0.14 -4.56
C PRO A 109 7.25 -1.14 -3.69
N LYS A 110 8.40 -1.79 -3.54
CA LYS A 110 8.54 -3.03 -2.78
C LYS A 110 9.05 -2.75 -1.37
N LEU A 111 8.17 -2.36 -0.46
CA LEU A 111 8.51 -2.07 0.94
C LEU A 111 8.65 -3.36 1.79
N MET A 112 9.78 -3.53 2.47
CA MET A 112 10.07 -4.67 3.35
C MET A 112 10.47 -4.23 4.76
N VAL A 113 10.22 -5.09 5.75
CA VAL A 113 10.63 -4.93 7.16
C VAL A 113 11.88 -5.78 7.35
N TYR A 114 13.02 -5.13 7.57
CA TYR A 114 14.33 -5.79 7.63
C TYR A 114 14.59 -6.53 8.94
N ASN A 115 14.04 -6.04 10.05
CA ASN A 115 14.19 -6.64 11.37
C ASN A 115 13.00 -7.54 11.74
N SER A 116 12.38 -8.18 10.74
CA SER A 116 11.31 -9.14 11.00
C SER A 116 11.85 -10.39 11.68
N ALA A 117 11.15 -10.86 12.72
CA ALA A 117 11.46 -12.10 13.44
C ALA A 117 11.21 -13.36 12.59
N PHE A 118 10.47 -13.24 11.47
CA PHE A 118 10.12 -14.35 10.61
C PHE A 118 10.55 -14.08 9.17
N PRO A 119 11.38 -14.94 8.55
CA PRO A 119 11.87 -14.73 7.18
C PRO A 119 10.77 -14.67 6.11
N THR A 120 9.59 -15.19 6.42
CA THR A 120 8.49 -15.43 5.46
C THR A 120 7.34 -14.44 5.56
N GLN A 121 7.38 -13.46 6.48
CA GLN A 121 6.43 -12.35 6.47
C GLN A 121 6.86 -11.30 5.43
N THR A 122 7.03 -11.75 4.19
CA THR A 122 6.85 -10.86 3.04
C THR A 122 5.47 -10.23 3.19
N PHE A 123 5.42 -8.90 3.16
CA PHE A 123 4.18 -8.14 3.07
C PHE A 123 3.18 -8.86 2.17
N HIS A 124 1.89 -8.80 2.52
CA HIS A 124 0.82 -9.17 1.60
C HIS A 124 0.81 -8.18 0.42
N TYR A 125 1.82 -8.27 -0.43
CA TYR A 125 1.94 -7.49 -1.63
C TYR A 125 0.79 -7.86 -2.54
N GLY A 126 0.02 -6.84 -2.91
CA GLY A 126 -0.68 -6.88 -4.18
C GLY A 126 -1.86 -7.83 -4.23
N TYR A 127 -2.88 -7.61 -3.40
CA TYR A 127 -4.24 -7.96 -3.81
C TYR A 127 -5.19 -6.77 -3.73
N THR A 128 -4.77 -5.67 -3.11
CA THR A 128 -5.58 -4.44 -3.06
C THR A 128 -5.36 -3.61 -4.33
N PRO A 129 -6.43 -3.07 -4.92
CA PRO A 129 -6.30 -2.06 -5.97
C PRO A 129 -5.72 -0.76 -5.38
N ALA A 130 -5.07 0.03 -6.23
CA ALA A 130 -4.73 1.41 -5.93
C ALA A 130 -5.79 2.36 -6.49
N VAL A 131 -5.95 3.51 -5.84
CA VAL A 131 -6.67 4.65 -6.40
C VAL A 131 -5.67 5.48 -7.19
N VAL A 132 -6.01 5.79 -8.43
CA VAL A 132 -5.21 6.62 -9.32
C VAL A 132 -6.03 7.86 -9.65
N TYR A 133 -5.43 9.03 -9.49
CA TYR A 133 -6.04 10.32 -9.82
C TYR A 133 -5.58 10.79 -11.20
N HIS A 134 -6.40 11.58 -11.87
CA HIS A 134 -6.12 12.11 -13.22
C HIS A 134 -4.82 12.94 -13.30
N THR A 135 -4.36 13.45 -12.16
CA THR A 135 -3.09 14.17 -12.00
C THR A 135 -1.86 13.25 -12.05
N GLY A 136 -2.05 11.94 -12.12
CA GLY A 136 -1.00 10.91 -12.05
C GLY A 136 -0.58 10.58 -10.62
N MET A 137 -1.27 11.13 -9.60
CA MET A 137 -1.06 10.71 -8.22
C MET A 137 -1.63 9.31 -8.03
N VAL A 138 -0.86 8.43 -7.41
CA VAL A 138 -1.29 7.08 -7.05
C VAL A 138 -1.33 6.99 -5.53
N GLN A 139 -2.45 6.50 -5.01
CA GLN A 139 -2.63 6.17 -3.61
C GLN A 139 -2.84 4.66 -3.49
N TRP A 140 -1.93 3.99 -2.80
CA TRP A 140 -2.01 2.55 -2.58
C TRP A 140 -1.98 2.23 -1.10
N VAL A 141 -3.08 1.65 -0.62
CA VAL A 141 -3.24 1.27 0.79
C VAL A 141 -3.20 -0.24 0.89
N THR A 142 -2.27 -0.76 1.68
CA THR A 142 -2.09 -2.21 1.88
C THR A 142 -2.19 -2.56 3.36
N PRO A 143 -2.89 -3.66 3.72
CA PRO A 143 -2.83 -4.17 5.09
C PRO A 143 -1.46 -4.80 5.35
N MET A 144 -0.88 -4.49 6.51
CA MET A 144 0.37 -5.04 6.98
C MET A 144 0.19 -5.64 8.38
N THR A 145 0.60 -6.90 8.52
CA THR A 145 0.87 -7.53 9.81
C THR A 145 2.33 -7.91 9.82
N THR A 146 3.11 -7.30 10.71
CA THR A 146 4.54 -7.60 10.85
C THR A 146 4.86 -8.00 12.28
N LYS A 147 5.77 -8.96 12.39
CA LYS A 147 6.36 -9.40 13.66
C LYS A 147 7.84 -9.09 13.64
N THR A 148 8.29 -8.31 14.62
CA THR A 148 9.70 -7.91 14.77
C THR A 148 10.21 -8.35 16.14
N GLU A 149 11.48 -8.72 16.20
CA GLU A 149 12.16 -8.94 17.48
C GLU A 149 12.30 -7.59 18.20
N CYS A 150 12.01 -7.58 19.49
CA CYS A 150 12.19 -6.43 20.35
C CYS A 150 12.92 -6.87 21.62
N ALA A 151 14.18 -6.47 21.76
CA ALA A 151 15.00 -6.81 22.92
C ALA A 151 14.48 -6.06 24.15
N MET A 152 13.63 -6.73 24.94
CA MET A 152 12.96 -6.11 26.08
C MET A 152 13.83 -6.11 27.34
N ASP A 153 13.82 -5.00 28.07
CA ASP A 153 14.41 -4.90 29.40
C ASP A 153 13.36 -5.16 30.48
N LEU A 154 13.41 -6.35 31.10
CA LEU A 154 12.45 -6.78 32.11
C LEU A 154 12.89 -6.45 33.56
N THR A 155 13.89 -5.57 33.74
CA THR A 155 14.44 -5.23 35.08
C THR A 155 13.37 -4.73 36.05
N TYR A 156 12.37 -3.98 35.56
CA TYR A 156 11.33 -3.33 36.38
C TYR A 156 9.93 -3.90 36.14
N TRP A 157 9.83 -5.11 35.59
CA TRP A 157 8.54 -5.74 35.31
C TRP A 157 7.62 -5.76 36.56
N PRO A 158 6.33 -5.38 36.46
CA PRO A 158 5.55 -5.03 35.26
C PRO A 158 5.44 -3.52 34.96
N TYR A 159 6.32 -2.69 35.53
CA TYR A 159 6.34 -1.22 35.38
C TYR A 159 7.51 -0.72 34.52
N ASP A 160 7.93 -1.56 33.57
CA ASP A 160 8.99 -1.35 32.61
C ASP A 160 8.53 -0.52 31.40
N THR A 161 9.50 -0.02 30.62
CA THR A 161 9.28 0.70 29.36
C THR A 161 10.08 0.00 28.27
N GLN A 162 9.49 -0.19 27.10
CA GLN A 162 10.09 -0.95 26.01
C GLN A 162 10.24 -0.09 24.75
N ASP A 163 11.47 -0.02 24.24
CA ASP A 163 11.81 0.67 22.98
C ASP A 163 11.94 -0.35 21.85
N CYS A 164 10.85 -0.54 21.10
CA CYS A 164 10.82 -1.44 19.95
C CYS A 164 10.90 -0.66 18.63
N TYR A 165 11.73 -1.14 17.70
CA TYR A 165 11.92 -0.52 16.40
C TYR A 165 11.37 -1.40 15.28
N ILE A 166 10.85 -0.77 14.22
CA ILE A 166 10.48 -1.45 12.98
C ILE A 166 11.26 -0.77 11.86
N VAL A 167 12.15 -1.51 11.23
CA VAL A 167 13.05 -1.00 10.19
C VAL A 167 12.46 -1.35 8.83
N MET A 168 11.94 -0.35 8.13
CA MET A 168 11.34 -0.53 6.80
C MET A 168 12.23 0.07 5.70
N GLY A 169 12.23 -0.52 4.52
CA GLY A 169 12.93 0.02 3.36
C GLY A 169 12.62 -0.73 2.06
N SER A 170 13.26 -0.33 0.97
CA SER A 170 13.06 -0.95 -0.35
C SER A 170 13.72 -2.33 -0.45
N TRP A 171 13.01 -3.33 -0.95
CA TRP A 171 13.56 -4.67 -1.17
C TRP A 171 14.45 -4.77 -2.41
N THR A 172 14.03 -4.20 -3.53
CA THR A 172 14.67 -4.37 -4.85
C THR A 172 15.44 -3.15 -5.32
N ASP A 173 15.05 -1.97 -4.85
CA ASP A 173 15.53 -0.69 -5.38
C ASP A 173 16.50 -0.04 -4.39
N HIS A 174 17.51 0.65 -4.89
CA HIS A 174 18.45 1.41 -4.05
C HIS A 174 17.97 2.85 -3.84
N GLY A 175 18.52 3.57 -2.85
CA GLY A 175 18.02 4.89 -2.44
C GLY A 175 18.05 5.99 -3.52
N PHE A 176 18.86 5.82 -4.58
CA PHE A 176 18.83 6.72 -5.75
C PHE A 176 17.67 6.44 -6.71
N GLN A 177 17.12 5.23 -6.65
CA GLN A 177 15.92 4.85 -7.39
C GLN A 177 14.68 5.23 -6.61
N VAL A 178 14.52 4.75 -5.39
CA VAL A 178 13.29 4.97 -4.60
C VAL A 178 13.66 5.57 -3.25
N ASP A 179 12.98 6.65 -2.91
CA ASP A 179 13.14 7.36 -1.66
C ASP A 179 11.82 7.41 -0.90
N PHE A 180 11.77 6.70 0.23
CA PHE A 180 10.62 6.68 1.13
C PHE A 180 10.77 7.78 2.17
N HIS A 181 9.75 8.63 2.28
CA HIS A 181 9.71 9.70 3.27
C HIS A 181 8.32 9.76 3.93
N PRO A 182 8.23 10.21 5.19
CA PRO A 182 6.95 10.44 5.85
C PRO A 182 6.16 11.60 5.24
#